data_AF-A0A090WWR0-F1
#
_entry.id   AF-A0A090WWR0-F1
#
_cell.length_a   1.000
_cell.length_b   1.000
_cell.length_c   1.000
_cell.angle_alpha   90.00
_cell.angle_beta   90.00
_cell.angle_gamma   90.00
#
_symmetry.space_group_name_H-M   'P 1'
#
loop_
_entity.id
_entity.type
_entity.pdbx_description
1 polymer ?
#
loop_
_entity_poly.entity_id
_entity_poly.type
_entity_poly.pdbx_seq_one_letter_code
_entity_poly.pdbx_strand_id
1 'polypeptide(L)'
;MPSNLLNTGLDLDTAFGLYATVNYQYVGRIPITDANTLFSDRYSLTNIKLGFKHNLNNNLNLNIYFGLDNVFNTHYASQILINAIGFGGAAPRYYYPGQPLNYYAGVNLSYKF
;
A
#
# COMPACT_ATOMS: atom_id res chain seq x y z
N MET A 1 -15.92 -11.71 -1.66
CA MET A 1 -14.51 -11.77 -1.19
C MET A 1 -13.58 -12.01 -2.36
N PRO A 2 -12.32 -11.53 -2.34
CA PRO A 2 -11.37 -11.76 -3.42
C PRO A 2 -11.11 -13.25 -3.60
N SER A 3 -10.99 -13.67 -4.86
CA SER A 3 -10.64 -15.05 -5.24
C SER A 3 -9.30 -15.49 -4.68
N ASN A 4 -8.32 -14.59 -4.64
CA ASN A 4 -6.99 -14.82 -4.08
C ASN A 4 -6.49 -13.52 -3.43
N LEU A 5 -5.76 -13.66 -2.33
CA LEU A 5 -5.06 -12.55 -1.67
C LEU A 5 -3.67 -13.04 -1.29
N LEU A 6 -2.64 -12.32 -1.71
CA LEU A 6 -1.25 -12.59 -1.34
C LEU A 6 -0.62 -11.28 -0.85
N ASN A 7 0.01 -11.34 0.32
CA ASN A 7 0.84 -10.27 0.84
C ASN A 7 2.23 -10.84 1.12
N THR A 8 3.27 -10.18 0.64
CA THR A 8 4.66 -10.61 0.82
C THR A 8 5.52 -9.40 1.08
N GLY A 9 6.45 -9.52 2.03
CA GLY A 9 7.37 -8.45 2.41
C GLY A 9 8.80 -8.96 2.42
N LEU A 10 9.74 -8.08 2.09
CA LEU A 10 11.18 -8.29 2.21
C LEU A 10 11.78 -7.10 2.95
N ASP A 11 12.57 -7.39 3.99
CA ASP A 11 13.32 -6.42 4.76
C ASP A 11 14.82 -6.70 4.62
N LEU A 12 15.58 -5.64 4.35
CA LEU A 12 17.02 -5.65 4.26
C LEU A 12 17.55 -4.65 5.26
N ASP A 13 18.35 -5.11 6.22
CA ASP A 13 19.06 -4.27 7.17
C ASP A 13 20.56 -4.48 7.01
N THR A 14 21.31 -3.39 6.94
CA THR A 14 22.76 -3.41 6.86
C THR A 14 23.40 -3.01 8.18
N ALA A 15 24.58 -3.55 8.48
CA ALA A 15 25.30 -3.25 9.71
C ALA A 15 25.68 -1.76 9.87
N PHE A 16 25.81 -1.04 8.76
CA PHE A 16 26.14 0.39 8.75
C PHE A 16 24.90 1.30 8.79
N GLY A 17 23.70 0.74 8.94
CA GLY A 17 22.48 1.48 9.27
C GLY A 17 21.53 1.78 8.12
N LEU A 18 21.89 1.48 6.86
CA LEU A 18 20.92 1.51 5.76
C LEU A 18 19.94 0.35 5.89
N TYR A 19 18.67 0.63 5.61
CA TYR A 19 17.63 -0.39 5.50
C TYR A 19 16.71 -0.13 4.31
N ALA A 20 16.11 -1.21 3.82
CA ALA A 20 15.10 -1.19 2.78
C ALA A 20 13.99 -2.18 3.11
N THR A 21 12.74 -1.78 2.89
CA THR A 21 11.56 -2.63 2.98
C THR A 21 10.84 -2.61 1.65
N VAL A 22 10.48 -3.77 1.13
CA VAL A 22 9.66 -3.93 -0.07
C VAL A 22 8.43 -4.76 0.30
N ASN A 23 7.24 -4.22 0.08
CA ASN A 23 5.98 -4.91 0.28
C ASN A 23 5.28 -5.10 -1.06
N TYR A 24 4.83 -6.32 -1.33
CA TYR A 24 4.04 -6.69 -2.50
C TYR A 24 2.69 -7.24 -2.06
N GLN A 25 1.62 -6.74 -2.66
CA GLN A 25 0.26 -7.22 -2.47
C GLN A 25 -0.36 -7.56 -3.82
N TYR A 26 -0.96 -8.75 -3.92
CA TYR A 26 -1.81 -9.15 -5.03
C TYR A 26 -3.24 -9.37 -4.53
N VAL A 27 -4.20 -8.74 -5.21
CA VAL A 27 -5.64 -8.91 -4.96
C VAL A 27 -6.28 -9.44 -6.23
N GLY A 28 -6.85 -10.65 -6.12
CA GLY A 28 -7.61 -11.28 -7.19
C GLY A 28 -8.96 -10.60 -7.42
N ARG A 29 -9.69 -11.07 -8.43
CA ARG A 29 -11.02 -10.54 -8.77
C ARG A 29 -11.97 -10.71 -7.57
N ILE A 30 -12.79 -9.69 -7.31
CA ILE A 30 -13.80 -9.67 -6.25
C ILE A 30 -15.18 -9.63 -6.90
N PRO A 31 -16.12 -10.53 -6.56
CA PRO A 31 -17.51 -10.38 -6.99
C PRO A 31 -18.12 -9.10 -6.41
N ILE A 32 -18.74 -8.30 -7.27
CA ILE A 32 -19.34 -7.00 -6.94
C ILE A 32 -20.83 -7.13 -6.60
N THR A 33 -21.45 -8.24 -6.98
CA THR A 33 -22.88 -8.51 -6.75
C THR A 33 -23.07 -9.85 -6.07
N ASP A 34 -24.16 -10.01 -5.31
CA ASP A 34 -24.49 -11.27 -4.62
C ASP A 34 -24.76 -12.41 -5.60
N ALA A 35 -25.27 -12.08 -6.79
CA ALA A 35 -25.48 -13.02 -7.88
C ALA A 35 -24.17 -13.41 -8.60
N ASN A 36 -23.03 -12.83 -8.24
CA ASN A 36 -21.73 -13.04 -8.87
C ASN A 36 -21.75 -12.79 -10.39
N THR A 37 -22.56 -11.86 -10.88
CA THR A 37 -22.65 -11.53 -12.32
C THR A 37 -21.63 -10.49 -12.75
N LEU A 38 -21.11 -9.70 -11.81
CA LEU A 38 -20.10 -8.67 -12.03
C LEU A 38 -18.91 -8.87 -11.07
N PHE A 39 -17.70 -8.63 -11.57
CA PHE A 39 -16.45 -8.77 -10.82
C PHE A 39 -15.53 -7.58 -11.03
N SER A 40 -14.73 -7.25 -10.02
CA SER A 40 -13.63 -6.31 -10.15
C SER A 40 -12.46 -6.92 -10.92
N ASP A 41 -11.62 -6.04 -11.46
CA ASP A 41 -10.31 -6.43 -11.94
C ASP A 41 -9.38 -6.81 -10.79
N ARG A 42 -8.43 -7.70 -11.09
CA ARG A 42 -7.31 -8.01 -10.20
C ARG A 42 -6.28 -6.89 -10.28
N TYR A 43 -5.55 -6.66 -9.20
CA TYR A 43 -4.46 -5.68 -9.18
C TYR A 43 -3.31 -6.13 -8.30
N SER A 44 -2.16 -5.48 -8.50
CA SER A 44 -0.98 -5.66 -7.66
C SER A 44 -0.43 -4.31 -7.24
N LEU A 45 -0.03 -4.20 -5.97
CA LEU A 45 0.61 -3.03 -5.41
C LEU A 45 2.00 -3.41 -4.92
N THR A 46 2.97 -2.54 -5.18
CA THR A 46 4.31 -2.64 -4.64
C THR A 46 4.64 -1.33 -3.94
N ASN A 47 5.03 -1.43 -2.67
CA ASN A 47 5.43 -0.30 -1.85
C ASN A 47 6.87 -0.52 -1.42
N ILE A 48 7.68 0.53 -1.48
CA ILE A 48 9.10 0.49 -1.13
C ILE A 48 9.39 1.57 -0.11
N LYS A 49 10.18 1.25 0.90
CA LYS A 49 10.70 2.20 1.87
C LYS A 49 12.20 2.02 1.99
N LEU A 50 12.95 3.12 1.91
CA LEU A 50 14.38 3.17 2.14
C LEU A 50 14.63 4.07 3.34
N GLY A 51 15.63 3.73 4.16
CA GLY A 51 16.03 4.63 5.22
C GLY A 51 17.42 4.36 5.75
N PHE A 52 17.85 5.26 6.63
CA PHE A 52 19.15 5.25 7.27
C PHE A 52 18.99 5.55 8.75
N LYS A 53 19.45 4.62 9.58
CA LYS A 53 19.50 4.73 11.03
C LYS A 53 20.93 4.97 11.47
N HIS A 54 21.15 6.00 12.28
CA HIS A 54 22.47 6.33 12.82
C HIS A 54 22.37 6.74 14.28
N ASN A 55 23.23 6.17 15.11
CA ASN A 55 23.36 6.60 16.50
C ASN A 55 24.31 7.80 16.52
N LEU A 56 23.77 8.99 16.75
CA LEU A 56 24.59 10.21 16.86
C LEU A 56 25.48 10.11 18.10
N ASN A 57 24.89 9.75 19.24
CA ASN A 57 25.56 9.48 20.53
C ASN A 57 24.89 8.27 21.21
N ASN A 58 25.40 7.81 22.36
CA ASN A 58 24.81 6.68 23.11
C ASN A 58 23.32 6.84 23.48
N ASN A 59 22.86 8.09 23.60
CA ASN A 59 21.50 8.42 24.00
C ASN A 59 20.65 8.94 22.85
N LEU A 60 21.21 9.19 21.66
CA LEU A 60 20.52 9.91 20.59
C LEU A 60 20.62 9.15 19.25
N ASN A 61 19.47 8.74 18.73
CA ASN A 61 19.35 7.99 17.49
C ASN A 61 18.59 8.80 16.44
N LEU A 62 19.15 8.89 15.24
CA LEU A 62 18.56 9.51 14.06
C LEU A 62 18.08 8.43 13.10
N ASN A 63 16.90 8.62 12.51
CA ASN A 63 16.39 7.80 11.42
C ASN A 63 15.80 8.70 10.35
N ILE A 64 16.36 8.67 9.15
CA ILE A 64 15.85 9.38 7.97
C ILE A 64 15.31 8.33 7.01
N TYR A 65 14.14 8.57 6.44
CA TYR A 65 13.55 7.62 5.49
C TYR A 65 12.75 8.31 4.39
N PHE A 66 12.63 7.59 3.29
CA PHE A 66 11.83 7.93 2.13
C PHE A 66 11.08 6.69 1.67
N GLY A 67 9.83 6.83 1.27
CA GLY A 67 9.01 5.73 0.80
C GLY A 67 8.18 6.11 -0.42
N LEU A 68 7.87 5.09 -1.21
CA LEU A 68 7.02 5.12 -2.38
C LEU A 68 5.94 4.06 -2.22
N ASP A 69 4.69 4.48 -2.22
CA ASP A 69 3.55 3.59 -2.28
C ASP A 69 3.02 3.53 -3.71
N ASN A 70 2.57 2.35 -4.14
CA ASN A 70 2.11 2.09 -5.50
C ASN A 70 3.16 2.48 -6.56
N VAL A 71 4.37 1.91 -6.45
CA VAL A 71 5.56 2.26 -7.26
C VAL A 71 5.30 2.21 -8.77
N PHE A 72 4.45 1.30 -9.22
CA PHE A 72 4.11 1.13 -10.64
C PHE A 72 2.91 1.97 -11.11
N ASN A 73 2.41 2.87 -10.25
CA ASN A 73 1.24 3.71 -10.51
C ASN A 73 0.02 2.90 -11.00
N THR A 74 -0.21 1.73 -10.40
CA THR A 74 -1.33 0.85 -10.74
C THR A 74 -2.64 1.55 -10.42
N HIS A 75 -3.55 1.61 -11.39
CA HIS A 75 -4.92 2.01 -11.13
C HIS A 75 -5.68 0.84 -10.50
N TYR A 76 -6.21 1.05 -9.30
CA TYR A 76 -6.94 0.02 -8.57
C TYR A 76 -8.11 0.61 -7.81
N ALA A 77 -9.06 -0.24 -7.41
CA ALA A 77 -10.11 0.13 -6.48
C ALA A 77 -9.66 -0.21 -5.06
N SER A 78 -9.51 0.80 -4.21
CA SER A 78 -9.23 0.59 -2.78
C SER A 78 -10.42 0.01 -2.04
N GLN A 79 -11.63 0.29 -2.52
CA GLN A 79 -12.88 -0.22 -1.98
C GLN A 79 -13.90 -0.44 -3.09
N ILE A 80 -14.81 -1.38 -2.85
CA ILE A 80 -15.90 -1.73 -3.76
C ILE A 80 -17.22 -1.63 -2.98
N LEU A 81 -18.20 -0.92 -3.52
CA LEU A 81 -19.58 -0.98 -3.03
C LEU A 81 -20.26 -2.19 -3.64
N ILE A 82 -20.54 -3.20 -2.83
CA ILE A 82 -21.23 -4.41 -3.27
C ILE A 82 -22.71 -4.08 -3.48
N ASN A 83 -23.29 -4.57 -4.58
CA ASN A 83 -24.69 -4.36 -4.97
C ASN A 83 -25.10 -2.88 -5.04
N ALA A 84 -24.19 -1.99 -5.46
CA ALA A 84 -24.56 -0.60 -5.67
C ALA A 84 -25.77 -0.49 -6.62
N ILE A 85 -26.73 0.35 -6.24
CA ILE A 85 -27.89 0.72 -7.06
C ILE A 85 -27.71 2.14 -7.60
N GLY A 86 -28.09 2.34 -8.85
CA GLY A 86 -28.17 3.66 -9.46
C GLY A 86 -29.40 4.41 -8.95
N PHE A 87 -29.30 5.72 -8.79
CA PHE A 87 -30.43 6.58 -8.42
C PHE A 87 -30.69 7.61 -9.53
N GLY A 88 -31.96 7.95 -9.79
CA GLY A 88 -32.34 9.01 -10.74
C GLY A 88 -31.91 8.78 -12.19
N GLY A 89 -31.78 7.53 -12.63
CA GLY A 89 -31.32 7.18 -14.00
C GLY A 89 -29.80 7.11 -14.17
N ALA A 90 -29.01 7.39 -13.13
CA ALA A 90 -27.56 7.24 -13.16
C ALA A 90 -27.15 5.76 -13.04
N ALA A 91 -26.05 5.37 -13.67
CA ALA A 91 -25.46 4.05 -13.49
C ALA A 91 -24.94 3.87 -12.05
N PRO A 92 -24.93 2.64 -11.51
CA PRO A 92 -24.44 2.40 -10.17
C PRO A 92 -22.93 2.63 -10.06
N ARG A 93 -22.49 3.21 -8.94
CA ARG A 93 -21.08 3.48 -8.67
C ARG A 93 -20.49 2.39 -7.77
N TYR A 94 -19.72 1.49 -8.37
CA TYR A 94 -19.14 0.35 -7.66
C TYR A 94 -17.77 0.61 -7.05
N TYR A 95 -16.98 1.56 -7.56
CA TYR A 95 -15.55 1.66 -7.23
C TYR A 95 -15.18 2.95 -6.49
N TYR A 96 -14.35 2.82 -5.46
CA TYR A 96 -13.54 3.91 -4.94
C TYR A 96 -12.09 3.71 -5.38
N PRO A 97 -11.52 4.65 -6.17
CA PRO A 97 -10.14 4.52 -6.61
C PRO A 97 -9.19 4.56 -5.42
N GLY A 98 -8.12 3.78 -5.49
CA GLY A 98 -7.01 3.87 -4.56
C GLY A 98 -6.09 5.05 -4.88
N GLN A 99 -5.12 5.26 -4.00
CA GLN A 99 -4.13 6.31 -4.23
C GLN A 99 -3.24 5.94 -5.42
N PRO A 100 -2.96 6.90 -6.32
CA PRO A 100 -1.95 6.71 -7.37
C PRO A 100 -0.56 6.57 -6.72
N LEU A 101 0.49 6.52 -7.54
CA LEU A 101 1.87 6.62 -7.05
C LEU A 101 1.99 7.78 -6.04
N ASN A 102 2.40 7.45 -4.82
CA ASN A 102 2.53 8.40 -3.72
C ASN A 102 3.91 8.29 -3.09
N TYR A 103 4.46 9.41 -2.64
CA TYR A 103 5.78 9.51 -2.00
C TYR A 103 5.66 10.16 -0.64
N TYR A 104 6.48 9.68 0.30
CA TYR A 104 6.59 10.27 1.62
C TYR A 104 8.05 10.25 2.10
N ALA A 105 8.39 11.19 2.96
CA ALA A 105 9.69 11.23 3.62
C ALA A 105 9.50 11.60 5.09
N GLY A 106 10.45 11.22 5.93
CA GLY A 106 10.41 11.56 7.33
C GLY A 106 11.77 11.51 8.01
N VAL A 107 11.88 12.28 9.08
CA VAL A 107 13.02 12.26 10.00
C VAL A 107 12.47 11.94 11.37
N ASN A 108 13.08 10.98 12.05
CA ASN A 108 12.79 10.64 13.43
C ASN A 108 14.06 10.80 14.26
N LEU A 109 13.93 11.51 15.38
CA LEU A 109 14.97 11.65 16.38
C LEU A 109 14.47 11.03 17.68
N SER A 110 15.21 10.08 18.22
CA SER A 110 14.86 9.34 19.43
C SER A 110 15.93 9.55 20.50
N TYR A 111 15.52 9.98 21.70
CA TYR A 111 16.41 10.14 22.85
C TYR A 111 16.10 9.08 23.92
N LYS A 112 17.12 8.41 24.45
CA LYS A 112 17.02 7.43 25.54
C LYS A 112 17.63 8.03 26.82
N PHE A 113 16.81 8.12 27.86
CA PHE A 113 17.19 8.57 29.20
C PHE A 113 17.95 7.48 29.96
#